data_AF-A0A151KR61-F1
#
_entry.id   AF-A0A151KR61-F1
#
_cell.length_a   1.000
_cell.length_b   1.000
_cell.length_c   1.000
_cell.angle_alpha   90.00
_cell.angle_beta   90.00
_cell.angle_gamma   90.00
#
_symmetry.space_group_name_H-M   'P 1'
#
loop_
_entity.id
_entity.type
_entity.pdbx_description
1 polymer ?
#
loop_
_entity_poly.entity_id
_entity_poly.type
_entity_poly.pdbx_seq_one_letter_code
_entity_poly.pdbx_strand_id
1 'polypeptide(L)' 'MELLWSRQKKSKPPKYDPSLYWAYINLGKLASLHDSKRSGLVGWERLWEGWFMLQTILEGYRLAQYLDL' A
#
# COMPACT_ATOMS: atom_id res chain seq x y z
N MET A 1 6.26 -5.00 2.09
CA MET A 1 6.28 -3.59 1.62
C MET A 1 6.46 -3.44 0.12
N GLU A 2 7.15 -4.36 -0.55
CA GLU A 2 7.46 -4.24 -1.98
C GLU A 2 6.23 -4.08 -2.89
N LEU A 3 5.13 -4.79 -2.64
CA LEU A 3 3.88 -4.64 -3.39
C LEU A 3 3.19 -3.29 -3.16
N LEU A 4 3.19 -2.78 -1.92
CA LEU A 4 2.69 -1.43 -1.65
C LEU A 4 3.57 -0.39 -2.34
N TRP A 5 4.89 -0.61 -2.36
CA TRP A 5 5.82 0.25 -3.08
C TRP A 5 5.59 0.23 -4.59
N SER A 6 5.47 -0.95 -5.20
CA SER A 6 5.24 -1.08 -6.65
C SER A 6 3.92 -0.46 -7.11
N ARG A 7 2.90 -0.48 -6.25
CA ARG A 7 1.62 0.21 -6.49
C ARG A 7 1.74 1.73 -6.42
N GLN A 8 2.52 2.25 -5.48
CA GLN A 8 2.62 3.70 -5.24
C GLN A 8 3.73 4.37 -6.07
N LYS A 9 4.75 3.62 -6.47
CA LYS A 9 5.93 4.11 -7.18
C LYS A 9 6.28 3.17 -8.32
N LYS A 10 6.61 3.75 -9.47
CA LYS A 10 7.13 3.03 -10.65
C LYS A 10 8.64 2.71 -10.54
N SER A 11 9.25 2.97 -9.39
CA SER A 11 10.68 2.74 -9.16
C SER A 11 10.91 1.47 -8.34
N LYS A 12 12.12 0.92 -8.42
CA LYS A 12 12.52 -0.20 -7.55
C LYS A 12 12.35 0.16 -6.06
N PRO A 13 11.98 -0.81 -5.21
CA PRO A 13 11.95 -0.62 -3.77
C PRO A 13 13.35 -0.23 -3.25
N PRO A 14 13.41 0.55 -2.17
CA PRO A 14 14.67 0.94 -1.55
C PRO A 14 15.38 -0.27 -0.94
N LYS A 15 16.71 -0.18 -0.78
CA LYS A 15 17.51 -1.25 -0.17
C LYS A 15 17.14 -1.52 1.30
N TYR A 16 16.64 -0.49 1.98
CA TYR A 16 16.16 -0.56 3.36
C TYR A 16 14.65 -0.36 3.39
N ASP A 17 13.97 -1.07 4.27
CA ASP A 17 12.53 -0.93 4.40
C ASP A 17 12.12 0.52 4.65
N PRO A 18 11.04 0.99 3.98
CA PRO A 18 10.51 2.30 4.26
C PRO A 18 9.97 2.38 5.69
N SER A 19 9.92 3.60 6.24
CA SER A 19 9.45 3.83 7.61
C SER A 19 7.99 3.40 7.80
N LEU A 20 7.62 3.09 9.05
CA LEU A 20 6.23 2.80 9.41
C LEU A 20 5.30 3.97 9.04
N TYR A 21 5.76 5.20 9.23
CA TYR A 21 5.03 6.39 8.81
C TYR A 21 4.78 6.41 7.29
N TRP A 22 5.78 6.03 6.49
CA TRP A 22 5.59 5.89 5.05
C TRP A 22 4.50 4.85 4.74
N ALA A 23 4.53 3.69 5.39
CA ALA A 23 3.50 2.67 5.19
C ALA A 23 2.10 3.16 5.55
N TYR A 24 1.96 3.80 6.71
CA TYR A 24 0.71 4.38 7.19
C TYR A 24 0.08 5.33 6.16
N ILE A 25 0.87 6.29 5.65
CA ILE A 25 0.39 7.24 4.63
C ILE A 25 0.02 6.52 3.33
N ASN A 26 0.83 5.57 2.89
CA ASN A 26 0.61 4.91 1.60
C ASN A 26 -0.52 3.88 1.61
N LEU A 27 -0.86 3.32 2.78
CA LEU A 27 -2.10 2.56 2.97
C LEU A 27 -3.32 3.46 2.79
N GLY A 28 -3.33 4.65 3.40
CA GLY A 28 -4.39 5.63 3.16
C GLY A 28 -4.53 5.99 1.68
N LYS A 29 -3.42 6.25 0.99
CA LYS A 29 -3.43 6.54 -0.46
C LYS A 29 -3.98 5.39 -1.30
N LEU A 30 -3.72 4.15 -0.90
CA LEU A 30 -4.26 2.97 -1.58
C LEU A 30 -5.79 2.95 -1.52
N ALA A 31 -6.38 3.37 -0.40
CA ALA A 31 -7.82 3.60 -0.22
C ALA A 31 -8.32 4.92 -0.84
N SER A 32 -7.63 5.44 -1.85
CA SER A 32 -7.94 6.72 -2.52
C SER A 32 -8.05 7.92 -1.58
N LEU A 33 -7.30 7.93 -0.46
CA LEU A 33 -7.25 9.09 0.41
C LEU A 33 -6.56 10.25 -0.32
N HIS A 34 -7.32 11.30 -0.59
CA HIS A 34 -6.79 12.61 -0.95
C HIS A 34 -6.64 13.44 0.32
N ASP A 35 -5.41 13.65 0.79
CA ASP A 35 -5.10 14.47 1.98
C ASP A 35 -5.32 15.96 1.69
N SER A 36 -6.57 16.35 1.45
CA SER A 36 -6.98 17.71 1.10
C SER A 36 -6.68 18.71 2.23
N LYS A 37 -6.65 18.23 3.47
CA LYS A 37 -6.35 19.03 4.67
C LYS A 37 -4.86 19.07 5.02
N ARG A 38 -4.00 18.36 4.26
CA ARG A 38 -2.54 18.27 4.48
C ARG A 38 -2.17 17.91 5.92
N SER A 39 -3.02 17.11 6.56
CA SER A 39 -2.86 16.76 7.98
C SER A 39 -1.87 15.62 8.17
N GLY A 40 -1.59 14.83 7.12
CA GLY A 40 -0.81 13.61 7.23
C GLY A 40 -1.48 12.53 8.09
N LEU A 41 -2.78 12.68 8.42
CA LEU A 41 -3.53 11.73 9.22
C LEU A 41 -4.43 10.88 8.33
N VAL A 42 -4.30 9.56 8.51
CA VAL A 42 -5.18 8.54 7.94
C VAL A 42 -6.12 8.07 9.04
N GLY A 43 -7.41 8.33 8.86
CA GLY A 43 -8.45 7.82 9.76
C GLY A 43 -8.51 6.28 9.75
N TRP A 44 -8.98 5.69 10.85
CA TRP A 44 -9.01 4.23 11.03
C TRP A 44 -9.70 3.49 9.88
N GLU A 45 -10.86 3.97 9.44
CA GLU A 45 -11.61 3.36 8.32
C GLU A 45 -10.77 3.27 7.04
N ARG A 46 -10.08 4.36 6.68
CA ARG A 46 -9.23 4.42 5.48
C ARG A 46 -7.96 3.62 5.61
N LEU A 47 -7.40 3.56 6.82
CA LEU A 47 -6.26 2.69 7.09
C LEU A 47 -6.66 1.22 6.92
N TRP A 48 -7.81 0.83 7.46
CA TRP A 48 -8.34 -0.52 7.34
C TRP A 48 -8.69 -0.88 5.90
N GLU A 49 -9.37 0.01 5.17
CA GLU A 49 -9.68 -0.17 3.75
C GLU A 49 -8.39 -0.36 2.92
N GLY A 50 -7.39 0.50 3.13
CA GLY A 50 -6.10 0.40 2.45
C GLY A 50 -5.36 -0.90 2.78
N TRP A 51 -5.40 -1.32 4.04
CA TRP A 51 -4.86 -2.62 4.47
C TRP A 51 -5.57 -3.79 3.78
N PHE A 52 -6.90 -3.78 3.77
CA PHE A 52 -7.71 -4.83 3.14
C PHE A 52 -7.41 -4.94 1.65
N MET A 53 -7.39 -3.82 0.93
CA MET A 53 -7.02 -3.79 -0.49
C MET A 53 -5.61 -4.34 -0.73
N LEU A 54 -4.65 -4.01 0.15
CA LEU A 54 -3.29 -4.54 0.06
C LEU A 54 -3.29 -6.07 0.22
N GLN A 55 -4.08 -6.62 1.15
CA GLN A 55 -4.23 -8.08 1.31
C GLN A 55 -4.82 -8.73 0.06
N THR A 56 -5.87 -8.16 -0.53
CA THR A 56 -6.47 -8.68 -1.78
C THR A 56 -5.45 -8.70 -2.93
N ILE A 57 -4.65 -7.63 -3.08
CA ILE A 57 -3.59 -7.58 -4.10
C ILE A 57 -2.51 -8.63 -3.81
N LEU A 58 -2.14 -8.83 -2.54
CA LEU A 58 -1.16 -9.84 -2.13
C LEU A 58 -1.63 -11.26 -2.44
N GLU A 59 -2.90 -11.56 -2.16
CA GLU A 59 -3.52 -12.85 -2.47
C GLU A 59 -3.56 -13.09 -3.97
N GLY A 60 -4.04 -12.11 -4.75
CA GLY A 60 -4.05 -12.20 -6.21
C GLY A 60 -2.65 -12.35 -6.81
N TYR A 61 -1.65 -11.64 -6.26
CA TYR A 61 -0.26 -11.80 -6.69
C TYR A 61 0.30 -13.18 -6.37
N ARG A 62 0.06 -13.71 -5.17
CA ARG A 62 0.48 -15.07 -4.81
C ARG A 62 -0.21 -16.11 -5.66
N LEU A 63 -1.51 -15.95 -5.88
CA LEU A 63 -2.28 -16.83 -6.75
C LEU A 63 -1.72 -16.80 -8.17
N ALA A 64 -1.41 -15.63 -8.71
CA ALA A 64 -0.71 -15.49 -9.98
C ALA A 64 0.64 -16.22 -9.93
N GLN A 65 1.50 -16.03 -8.94
CA GLN A 65 2.76 -16.80 -8.82
C GLN A 65 2.58 -18.31 -8.75
N TYR A 66 1.48 -18.80 -8.18
CA TYR A 66 1.16 -20.23 -8.15
C TYR A 66 0.62 -20.75 -9.49
N LEU A 67 -0.11 -19.92 -10.24
CA LEU A 67 -0.77 -20.26 -11.50
C LEU A 67 0.07 -19.94 -12.75
N ASP A 68 0.93 -18.94 -12.67
CA ASP A 68 1.68 -18.36 -13.78
C ASP A 68 3.01 -19.09 -13.99
N LEU A 69 3.28 -19.64 -15.18
CA LEU A 69 3.08 -19.03 -16.53
C LEU A 69 4.01 -17.83 -16.79
#